data_AF-A0A6B3H2R9-F1
#
_entry.id   AF-A0A6B3H2R9-F1
#
_cell.length_a   1.000
_cell.length_b   1.000
_cell.length_c   1.000
_cell.angle_alpha   90.00
_cell.angle_beta   90.00
_cell.angle_gamma   90.00
#
_symmetry.space_group_name_H-M   'P 1'
#
loop_
_entity.id
_entity.type
_entity.pdbx_description
1 polymer ?
#
loop_
_entity_poly.entity_id
_entity_poly.type
_entity_poly.pdbx_seq_one_letter_code
_entity_poly.pdbx_strand_id
1 'polypeptide(L)'
;AARLLENTPGHVRTRVVLEAPDPSAVLSLQDAADSKVTWTYGGNGHGPSRLADLVAAAVPPGTDLAGGYVWVAGETNALRAVRRYLRRELGSPAER
;
A
#
# COMPACT_ATOMS: atom_id res chain seq x y z
N ALA A 1 2.81 -7.95 -4.64
CA ALA A 1 1.49 -7.29 -4.57
C ALA A 1 0.44 -8.00 -5.44
N ALA A 2 0.63 -8.11 -6.77
CA ALA A 2 -0.35 -8.73 -7.69
C ALA A 2 -0.90 -10.08 -7.20
N ARG A 3 -0.02 -11.06 -6.93
CA ARG A 3 -0.40 -12.37 -6.38
C ARG A 3 -1.23 -12.30 -5.09
N LEU A 4 -0.94 -11.34 -4.20
CA LEU A 4 -1.72 -11.19 -2.97
C LEU A 4 -3.14 -10.72 -3.28
N LEU A 5 -3.27 -9.71 -4.14
CA LEU A 5 -4.57 -9.19 -4.59
C LEU A 5 -5.39 -10.27 -5.29
N GLU A 6 -4.79 -11.02 -6.23
CA GLU A 6 -5.46 -12.08 -6.99
C GLU A 6 -5.97 -13.24 -6.12
N ASN A 7 -5.26 -13.56 -5.04
CA ASN A 7 -5.64 -14.63 -4.12
C ASN A 7 -6.49 -14.16 -2.94
N THR A 8 -6.77 -12.85 -2.85
CA THR A 8 -7.58 -12.32 -1.76
C THR A 8 -9.06 -12.60 -2.04
N PRO A 9 -9.81 -13.21 -1.08
CA PRO A 9 -11.25 -13.42 -1.25
C PRO A 9 -11.98 -12.09 -1.49
N GLY A 10 -12.94 -12.08 -2.42
CA GLY A 10 -13.58 -10.83 -2.88
C GLY A 10 -14.38 -10.05 -1.83
N HIS A 11 -14.67 -10.65 -0.66
CA HIS A 11 -15.33 -9.99 0.47
C HIS A 11 -14.34 -9.27 1.41
N VAL A 12 -13.03 -9.45 1.21
CA VAL A 12 -12.00 -8.80 2.03
C VAL A 12 -11.71 -7.44 1.43
N ARG A 13 -12.02 -6.40 2.20
CA ARG A 13 -11.69 -5.02 1.82
C ARG A 13 -10.19 -4.86 1.67
N THR A 14 -9.76 -4.57 0.45
CA THR A 14 -8.33 -4.49 0.12
C THR A 14 -7.98 -3.11 -0.41
N ARG A 15 -6.85 -2.58 0.04
CA ARG A 15 -6.25 -1.33 -0.46
C ARG A 15 -4.83 -1.65 -0.90
N VAL A 16 -4.50 -1.34 -2.15
CA VAL A 16 -3.17 -1.58 -2.71
C VAL A 16 -2.63 -0.26 -3.21
N VAL A 17 -1.47 0.17 -2.68
CA VAL A 17 -0.75 1.35 -3.16
C VAL A 17 0.55 0.87 -3.80
N LEU A 18 0.79 1.27 -5.04
CA LEU A 18 1.94 0.86 -5.85
C LEU A 18 2.66 2.08 -6.41
N GLU A 19 3.98 2.08 -6.31
CA GLU A 19 4.85 3.08 -6.91
C GLU A 19 5.70 2.43 -8.00
N ALA A 20 5.66 3.01 -9.19
CA ALA A 20 6.39 2.57 -10.38
C ALA A 20 7.33 3.69 -10.88
N PRO A 21 8.38 3.37 -11.65
CA PRO A 21 9.24 4.40 -12.24
C PRO A 21 8.47 5.28 -13.23
N ASP A 22 7.59 4.69 -14.03
CA ASP A 22 6.83 5.35 -15.08
C ASP A 22 5.62 4.48 -15.53
N PRO A 23 4.71 5.01 -16.37
CA PRO A 23 3.50 4.30 -16.80
C PRO A 23 3.72 2.97 -17.53
N SER A 24 4.88 2.76 -18.17
CA SER A 24 5.17 1.52 -18.89
C SER A 24 5.36 0.32 -17.96
N ALA A 25 5.63 0.57 -16.67
CA ALA A 25 5.80 -0.46 -15.65
C ALA A 25 4.49 -0.80 -14.90
N VAL A 26 3.35 -0.24 -15.33
CA VAL A 26 2.04 -0.53 -14.71
C VAL A 26 1.53 -1.89 -15.16
N LEU A 27 1.07 -2.68 -14.20
CA LEU A 27 0.43 -3.97 -14.45
C LEU A 27 -1.08 -3.80 -14.50
N SER A 28 -1.73 -4.54 -15.41
CA SER A 28 -3.20 -4.67 -15.42
C SER A 28 -3.61 -5.60 -14.26
N LEU A 29 -3.99 -5.01 -13.14
CA LEU A 29 -4.48 -5.73 -11.97
C LEU A 29 -6.01 -5.79 -11.99
N GLN A 30 -6.58 -6.92 -11.59
CA GLN A 30 -8.03 -7.05 -11.50
C GLN A 30 -8.55 -6.25 -10.29
N ASP A 31 -9.45 -5.31 -10.56
CA ASP A 31 -10.23 -4.65 -9.52
C ASP A 31 -11.39 -5.56 -9.09
N ALA A 32 -11.28 -6.14 -7.91
CA ALA A 32 -12.42 -6.78 -7.24
C ALA A 32 -13.32 -5.71 -6.60
N ALA A 33 -14.61 -6.01 -6.37
CA ALA A 33 -15.60 -5.05 -5.89
C ALA A 33 -15.20 -4.32 -4.58
N ASP A 34 -14.54 -5.03 -3.65
CA ASP A 34 -14.07 -4.46 -2.37
C ASP A 34 -12.58 -4.08 -2.36
N SER A 35 -11.93 -4.12 -3.53
CA SER A 35 -10.53 -3.78 -3.71
C SER A 35 -10.36 -2.41 -4.38
N LYS A 36 -9.35 -1.65 -3.92
CA LYS A 36 -8.95 -0.41 -4.58
C LYS A 36 -7.44 -0.39 -4.80
N VAL A 37 -7.04 -0.33 -6.07
CA VAL A 37 -5.64 -0.18 -6.47
C VAL A 37 -5.35 1.28 -6.78
N THR A 38 -4.27 1.81 -6.23
CA THR A 38 -3.79 3.17 -6.47
C THR A 38 -2.34 3.12 -6.94
N TRP A 39 -2.07 3.73 -8.09
CA TRP A 39 -0.73 3.84 -8.66
C TRP A 39 -0.17 5.26 -8.52
N THR A 40 1.13 5.35 -8.33
CA THR A 40 1.91 6.59 -8.43
C THR A 40 3.21 6.32 -9.16
N TYR A 41 3.85 7.41 -9.60
CA TYR A 41 5.14 7.35 -10.26
C TYR A 41 6.21 8.09 -9.44
N GLY A 42 7.41 7.53 -9.39
CA GLY A 42 8.55 8.06 -8.64
C GLY A 42 9.29 6.98 -7.86
N GLY A 43 9.98 7.40 -6.81
CA GLY A 43 10.78 6.50 -5.96
C GLY A 43 11.98 5.89 -6.68
N ASN A 44 12.80 5.15 -5.95
CA ASN A 44 13.93 4.36 -6.48
C ASN A 44 14.85 5.11 -7.48
N GLY A 45 15.13 6.39 -7.24
CA GLY A 45 15.96 7.22 -8.12
C GLY A 45 15.23 7.94 -9.26
N HIS A 46 13.94 7.68 -9.47
CA HIS A 46 13.09 8.34 -10.48
C HIS A 46 12.36 9.58 -9.95
N GLY A 47 12.51 9.89 -8.67
CA GLY A 47 11.93 11.06 -8.00
C GLY A 47 11.66 10.79 -6.52
N PRO A 48 11.13 11.78 -5.78
CA PRO A 48 10.66 11.56 -4.41
C PRO A 48 9.57 10.47 -4.37
N SER A 49 9.63 9.60 -3.35
CA SER A 49 8.58 8.61 -3.12
C SER A 49 7.32 9.28 -2.55
N ARG A 50 6.15 8.87 -3.03
CA ARG A 50 4.83 9.34 -2.56
C ARG A 50 4.09 8.28 -1.75
N LEU A 51 4.73 7.15 -1.47
CA LEU A 51 4.10 6.00 -0.82
C LEU A 51 3.51 6.33 0.55
N ALA A 52 4.21 7.11 1.38
CA ALA A 52 3.73 7.43 2.72
C ALA A 52 2.43 8.24 2.70
N ASP A 53 2.37 9.28 1.86
CA ASP A 53 1.19 10.15 1.73
C ASP A 53 -0.01 9.38 1.16
N LEU A 54 0.23 8.51 0.17
CA LEU A 54 -0.83 7.71 -0.43
C LEU A 54 -1.34 6.62 0.50
N VAL A 55 -0.46 6.01 1.31
CA VAL A 55 -0.89 5.07 2.36
C VAL A 55 -1.73 5.81 3.40
N ALA A 56 -1.35 7.02 3.81
CA ALA A 56 -2.12 7.82 4.75
C ALA A 56 -3.51 8.19 4.19
N ALA A 57 -3.60 8.53 2.91
CA ALA A 57 -4.87 8.79 2.25
C ALA A 57 -5.73 7.52 2.09
N ALA A 58 -5.11 6.37 1.81
CA ALA A 58 -5.80 5.10 1.62
C ALA A 58 -6.33 4.50 2.93
N VAL A 59 -5.61 4.73 4.02
CA VAL A 59 -5.90 4.22 5.36
C VAL A 59 -5.70 5.36 6.37
N PRO A 60 -6.66 6.30 6.46
CA PRO A 60 -6.54 7.47 7.32
C PRO A 60 -6.55 7.09 8.82
N PRO A 61 -6.06 7.98 9.71
CA PRO A 61 -6.11 7.76 11.15
C PRO A 61 -7.54 7.43 11.62
N GLY A 62 -7.65 6.47 12.55
CA GLY A 62 -8.95 5.97 13.02
C GLY A 62 -9.57 4.89 12.15
N THR A 63 -8.92 4.48 11.05
CA THR A 63 -9.32 3.26 10.32
C THR A 63 -9.09 2.04 11.21
N ASP A 64 -10.13 1.25 11.44
CA ASP A 64 -10.01 -0.01 12.17
C ASP A 64 -9.27 -1.04 11.31
N LEU A 65 -8.05 -1.38 11.75
CA LEU A 65 -7.23 -2.45 11.19
C LEU A 65 -7.21 -3.70 12.08
N ALA A 66 -8.11 -3.81 13.07
CA ALA A 66 -8.22 -5.00 13.90
C ALA A 66 -8.52 -6.22 13.03
N GLY A 67 -7.64 -7.22 13.08
CA GLY A 67 -7.72 -8.41 12.23
C GLY A 67 -7.25 -8.20 10.78
N GLY A 68 -6.80 -7.00 10.42
CA GLY A 68 -6.22 -6.69 9.13
C GLY A 68 -4.78 -7.21 8.98
N TYR A 69 -4.39 -7.43 7.73
CA TYR A 69 -3.04 -7.85 7.34
C TYR A 69 -2.37 -6.73 6.55
N VAL A 70 -1.13 -6.38 6.88
CA VAL A 70 -0.36 -5.36 6.16
C VAL A 70 0.87 -6.00 5.52
N TRP A 71 1.07 -5.71 4.24
CA TRP A 71 2.27 -6.14 3.52
C TRP A 71 2.92 -4.94 2.84
N VAL A 72 4.21 -4.75 3.08
CA VAL A 72 4.99 -3.67 2.47
C VAL A 72 6.33 -4.21 1.95
N ALA A 73 6.65 -3.87 0.70
CA ALA A 73 7.91 -4.20 0.06
C ALA A 73 8.28 -3.10 -0.93
N GLY A 74 9.59 -2.87 -1.13
CA GLY A 74 10.10 -1.73 -1.91
C GLY A 74 11.36 -1.13 -1.29
N GLU A 75 11.69 0.09 -1.70
CA GLU A 75 12.89 0.83 -1.28
C GLU A 75 12.86 1.15 0.23
N THR A 76 14.02 0.99 0.89
CA THR A 76 14.14 1.02 2.34
C THR A 76 13.64 2.31 2.99
N ASN A 77 14.00 3.48 2.45
CA ASN A 77 13.64 4.77 3.03
C ASN A 77 12.14 5.05 2.87
N ALA A 78 11.57 4.76 1.70
CA ALA A 78 10.14 4.86 1.47
C ALA A 78 9.35 3.94 2.44
N LEU A 79 9.79 2.68 2.59
CA LEU A 79 9.16 1.76 3.53
C LEU A 79 9.31 2.19 4.99
N ARG A 80 10.42 2.82 5.37
CA ARG A 80 10.59 3.38 6.72
C ARG A 80 9.56 4.47 7.01
N ALA A 81 9.25 5.33 6.04
CA ALA A 81 8.21 6.34 6.19
C ALA A 81 6.82 5.72 6.34
N VAL A 82 6.48 4.74 5.48
CA VAL A 82 5.21 3.99 5.55
C VAL A 82 5.04 3.29 6.90
N ARG A 83 6.05 2.52 7.34
CA ARG A 83 5.99 1.80 8.63
C ARG A 83 5.89 2.74 9.83
N ARG A 84 6.50 3.93 9.75
CA ARG A 84 6.38 4.95 10.81
C ARG A 84 4.92 5.41 10.93
N TYR A 85 4.26 5.71 9.81
CA TYR A 85 2.85 6.10 9.79
C TYR A 85 1.96 5.00 10.37
N LEU A 86 2.08 3.77 9.86
CA LEU A 86 1.27 2.63 10.33
C LEU A 86 1.39 2.37 11.84
N ARG A 87 2.60 2.53 12.40
CA ARG A 87 2.83 2.32 13.83
C ARG A 87 2.32 3.48 14.68
N ARG A 88 2.59 4.73 14.27
CA ARG A 88 2.29 5.91 15.09
C ARG A 88 0.82 6.30 15.04
N GLU A 89 0.24 6.29 13.85
CA GLU A 89 -1.09 6.83 13.61
C GLU A 89 -2.18 5.73 13.65
N LEU A 90 -1.81 4.48 13.34
CA LEU A 90 -2.75 3.35 13.31
C LEU A 90 -2.49 2.30 14.39
N GLY A 91 -1.50 2.51 15.27
CA GLY A 91 -1.20 1.62 16.39
C GLY A 91 -0.91 0.16 15.98
N SER A 92 -0.55 -0.09 14.72
CA SER A 92 -0.41 -1.45 14.20
C SER A 92 0.82 -2.14 14.84
N PRO A 93 0.67 -3.36 15.39
CA PRO A 93 1.79 -4.13 15.93
C PRO A 93 2.85 -4.39 14.87
N ALA A 94 4.12 -4.50 15.26
CA ALA A 94 5.22 -4.74 14.33
C ALA A 94 5.15 -6.09 13.61
N GLU A 95 4.34 -7.03 14.12
CA GLU A 95 4.16 -8.40 13.62
C GLU A 95 3.05 -8.52 12.56
N ARG A 96 2.34 -7.43 12.24
CA ARG A 96 1.21 -7.40 11.31
C ARG A 96 1.50 -6.69 9.99
#